data_AF-F0XXL8-F1
#
_entry.id   AF-F0XXL8-F1
#
_cell.length_a   1.000
_cell.length_b   1.000
_cell.length_c   1.000
_cell.angle_alpha   90.00
_cell.angle_beta   90.00
_cell.angle_gamma   90.00
#
_symmetry.space_group_name_H-M   'P 1'
#
loop_
_entity.id
_entity.type
_entity.pdbx_description
1 polymer ?
#
loop_
_entity_poly.entity_id
_entity_poly.type
_entity_poly.pdbx_seq_one_letter_code
_entity_poly.pdbx_strand_id
1 'polypeptide(L)'
;YYGSIALGTPPQPLEVIFDTGSADFWVASKGCDASCAGLDVFDSAASATYEADGKAFSINYIDGDAVHGARAYDTMTWAGLEVPHQAFAEIEGMGDFYVCGGEDGLLGLAFGSLSHLKAATPLENILPQLDAPIFAFHVPNGGDDDAGELTLGGVDPAKFRGNLTWVDLAPPHHRNRRDYWDVPLEGVTFGDLALPTDRSRAVVDTGTTLIV
;
A
#
# COMPACT_ATOMS: atom_id res chain seq x y z
N TYR A 1 8.59 5.52 3.40
CA TYR A 1 9.17 5.06 2.12
C TYR A 1 8.08 5.11 1.09
N TYR A 2 8.41 5.54 -0.12
CA TYR A 2 7.48 5.67 -1.22
C TYR A 2 8.16 5.28 -2.53
N GLY A 3 7.37 5.19 -3.60
CA GLY A 3 7.93 5.12 -4.94
C GLY A 3 6.87 5.41 -5.99
N SER A 4 7.36 5.51 -7.23
CA SER A 4 6.57 6.00 -8.33
C SER A 4 5.61 4.96 -8.90
N ILE A 5 4.38 5.40 -9.15
CA ILE A 5 3.41 4.77 -10.03
C ILE A 5 2.97 5.79 -11.08
N ALA A 6 2.18 5.38 -12.07
CA ALA A 6 1.48 6.33 -12.91
C ALA A 6 0.03 5.92 -13.14
N LEU A 7 -0.85 6.91 -13.32
CA LEU A 7 -2.25 6.71 -13.67
C LEU A 7 -2.61 7.43 -14.97
N GLY A 8 -3.50 6.82 -15.73
CA GLY A 8 -4.12 7.44 -16.89
C GLY A 8 -3.36 7.34 -18.20
N THR A 9 -4.00 7.87 -19.24
CA THR A 9 -3.45 7.92 -20.60
C THR A 9 -3.58 9.35 -21.15
N PRO A 10 -2.49 10.13 -21.31
CA PRO A 10 -1.11 9.76 -21.03
C PRO A 10 -0.84 9.53 -19.52
N PRO A 11 0.20 8.74 -19.15
CA PRO A 11 0.52 8.46 -17.76
C PRO A 11 0.87 9.72 -16.96
N GLN A 12 0.25 9.86 -15.79
CA GLN A 12 0.50 10.91 -14.80
C GLN A 12 1.28 10.28 -13.64
N PRO A 13 2.57 10.62 -13.46
CA PRO A 13 3.38 10.04 -12.38
C PRO A 13 2.94 10.56 -11.02
N LEU A 14 2.93 9.68 -10.03
CA LEU A 14 2.56 9.97 -8.64
C LEU A 14 3.47 9.15 -7.71
N GLU A 15 3.87 9.72 -6.59
CA GLU A 15 4.64 9.05 -5.55
C GLU A 15 3.71 8.51 -4.47
N VAL A 16 3.77 7.20 -4.20
CA VAL A 16 2.84 6.57 -3.25
C VAL A 16 3.57 5.77 -2.19
N ILE A 17 3.00 5.77 -0.97
CA ILE A 17 3.39 4.84 0.07
C ILE A 17 2.91 3.44 -0.31
N PHE A 18 3.79 2.44 -0.28
CA PHE A 18 3.41 1.04 -0.43
C PHE A 18 3.16 0.42 0.94
N ASP A 19 1.90 0.11 1.24
CA ASP A 19 1.44 -0.16 2.61
C ASP A 19 0.87 -1.58 2.75
N THR A 20 1.60 -2.49 3.41
CA THR A 20 1.10 -3.84 3.70
C THR A 20 0.10 -3.92 4.86
N GLY A 21 -0.14 -2.82 5.56
CA GLY A 21 -1.14 -2.67 6.62
C GLY A 21 -2.55 -2.31 6.14
N SER A 22 -2.72 -1.85 4.89
CA SER A 22 -4.03 -1.55 4.30
C SER A 22 -4.18 -2.10 2.88
N ALA A 23 -5.40 -2.05 2.33
CA ALA A 23 -5.74 -2.69 1.05
C ALA A 23 -6.36 -1.74 0.01
N ASP A 24 -6.54 -0.47 0.35
CA ASP A 24 -7.11 0.52 -0.56
C ASP A 24 -5.99 1.27 -1.29
N PHE A 25 -6.23 1.59 -2.56
CA PHE A 25 -5.35 2.45 -3.34
C PHE A 25 -6.03 3.79 -3.55
N TRP A 26 -5.37 4.87 -3.18
CA TRP A 26 -5.90 6.21 -3.34
C TRP A 26 -4.79 7.20 -3.66
N VAL A 27 -5.17 8.28 -4.34
CA VAL A 27 -4.27 9.38 -4.70
C VAL A 27 -5.01 10.71 -4.52
N ALA A 28 -4.25 11.77 -4.22
CA ALA A 28 -4.74 13.13 -4.21
C ALA A 28 -5.30 13.50 -5.59
N SER A 29 -6.53 14.04 -5.63
CA SER A 29 -7.15 14.47 -6.88
C SER A 29 -6.94 15.96 -7.12
N LYS A 30 -6.99 16.38 -8.38
CA LYS A 30 -6.99 17.80 -8.75
C LYS A 30 -8.19 18.58 -8.19
N GLY A 31 -9.26 17.86 -7.84
CA GLY A 31 -10.44 18.41 -7.17
C GLY A 31 -10.30 18.51 -5.64
N CYS A 32 -9.17 18.08 -5.07
CA CYS A 32 -8.96 18.09 -3.64
C CYS A 32 -8.94 19.51 -3.05
N ASP A 33 -9.39 19.63 -1.82
CA ASP A 33 -9.36 20.88 -1.06
C ASP A 33 -7.93 21.27 -0.64
N ALA A 34 -7.82 22.31 0.21
CA ALA A 34 -6.53 22.84 0.66
C ALA A 34 -5.67 21.82 1.44
N SER A 35 -6.21 20.69 1.88
CA SER A 35 -5.45 19.63 2.55
C SER A 35 -4.46 18.91 1.62
N CYS A 36 -4.68 18.91 0.30
CA CYS A 36 -3.72 18.37 -0.68
C CYS A 36 -2.69 19.40 -1.16
N ALA A 37 -2.61 20.58 -0.53
CA ALA A 37 -1.72 21.65 -0.99
C ALA A 37 -0.25 21.21 -0.92
N GLY A 38 0.43 21.22 -2.08
CA GLY A 38 1.84 20.86 -2.19
C GLY A 38 2.12 19.44 -2.65
N LEU A 39 1.07 18.62 -2.80
CA LEU A 39 1.14 17.29 -3.43
C LEU A 39 1.02 17.41 -4.96
N ASP A 40 1.59 16.45 -5.68
CA ASP A 40 1.17 16.20 -7.05
C ASP A 40 -0.23 15.56 -7.01
N VAL A 41 -1.04 15.89 -8.01
CA VAL A 41 -2.46 15.52 -8.04
C VAL A 41 -2.84 14.85 -9.34
N PHE A 42 -3.69 13.84 -9.24
CA PHE A 42 -4.27 13.18 -10.40
C PHE A 42 -5.33 14.07 -11.06
N ASP A 43 -5.18 14.32 -12.36
CA ASP A 43 -6.14 15.02 -13.21
C ASP A 43 -6.94 14.03 -14.06
N SER A 44 -8.12 13.63 -13.57
CA SER A 44 -9.02 12.72 -14.30
C SER A 44 -9.44 13.26 -15.66
N ALA A 45 -9.55 14.58 -15.84
CA ALA A 45 -9.92 15.19 -17.12
C ALA A 45 -8.80 15.11 -18.16
N ALA A 46 -7.55 14.86 -17.73
CA ALA A 46 -6.40 14.72 -18.61
C ALA A 46 -6.18 13.26 -19.08
N SER A 47 -6.91 12.29 -18.53
CA SER A 47 -6.76 10.87 -18.88
C SER A 47 -7.86 10.40 -19.84
N ALA A 48 -7.45 9.80 -20.95
CA ALA A 48 -8.34 9.19 -21.94
C ALA A 48 -8.91 7.83 -21.52
N THR A 49 -8.31 7.18 -20.51
CA THR A 49 -8.73 5.86 -20.00
C THR A 49 -9.47 5.94 -18.67
N TYR A 50 -9.68 7.16 -18.16
CA TYR A 50 -10.41 7.41 -16.94
C TYR A 50 -11.88 7.02 -17.06
N GLU A 51 -12.38 6.33 -16.03
CA GLU A 51 -13.78 5.99 -15.85
C GLU A 51 -14.24 6.40 -14.45
N ALA A 52 -15.16 7.36 -14.41
CA ALA A 52 -15.81 7.78 -13.17
C ALA A 52 -16.77 6.69 -12.67
N ASP A 53 -16.66 6.33 -11.39
CA ASP A 53 -17.62 5.47 -10.69
C ASP A 53 -18.43 6.26 -9.66
N GLY A 54 -17.78 7.19 -8.94
CA GLY A 54 -18.46 8.16 -8.07
C GLY A 54 -18.99 7.58 -6.76
N LYS A 55 -18.74 6.30 -6.47
CA LYS A 55 -19.09 5.71 -5.18
C LYS A 55 -18.26 6.35 -4.08
N ALA A 56 -18.93 6.89 -3.08
CA ALA A 56 -18.27 7.51 -1.93
C ALA A 56 -17.26 6.57 -1.27
N PHE A 57 -16.09 7.11 -0.98
CA PHE A 57 -14.98 6.45 -0.31
C PHE A 57 -14.56 7.28 0.90
N SER A 58 -14.32 6.60 2.02
CA SER A 58 -13.72 7.21 3.21
C SER A 58 -13.07 6.14 4.05
N ILE A 59 -11.92 6.47 4.62
CA ILE A 59 -11.15 5.64 5.55
C ILE A 59 -10.76 6.49 6.74
N ASN A 60 -10.80 5.89 7.93
CA ASN A 60 -10.14 6.40 9.11
C ASN A 60 -9.01 5.43 9.46
N TYR A 61 -7.79 5.93 9.49
CA TYR A 61 -6.60 5.20 9.89
C TYR A 61 -6.48 5.15 11.42
N ILE A 62 -5.67 4.21 11.91
CA ILE A 62 -5.56 3.92 13.36
C ILE A 62 -4.85 5.06 14.11
N ASP A 63 -4.00 5.83 13.42
CA ASP A 63 -3.36 7.05 13.89
C ASP A 63 -4.33 8.23 14.08
N GLY A 64 -5.56 8.11 13.58
CA GLY A 64 -6.62 9.12 13.67
C GLY A 64 -6.81 9.91 12.38
N ASP A 65 -6.00 9.66 11.35
CA ASP A 65 -6.07 10.39 10.10
C ASP A 65 -7.21 9.87 9.23
N ALA A 66 -7.81 10.75 8.42
CA ALA A 66 -8.96 10.39 7.60
C ALA A 66 -8.90 11.01 6.22
N VAL A 67 -9.11 10.17 5.20
CA VAL A 67 -9.25 10.60 3.81
C VAL A 67 -10.66 10.33 3.33
N HIS A 68 -11.15 11.18 2.44
CA HIS A 68 -12.44 10.99 1.78
C HIS A 68 -12.39 11.43 0.32
N GLY A 69 -13.28 10.84 -0.48
CA GLY A 69 -13.42 11.16 -1.88
C GLY A 69 -14.32 10.16 -2.59
N ALA A 70 -13.98 9.85 -3.83
CA ALA A 70 -14.80 8.99 -4.68
C ALA A 70 -13.96 7.91 -5.35
N ARG A 71 -14.55 6.72 -5.49
CA ARG A 71 -13.96 5.65 -6.29
C ARG A 71 -13.98 6.02 -7.78
N ALA A 72 -12.90 5.68 -8.46
CA ALA A 72 -12.72 5.78 -9.89
C ALA A 72 -11.96 4.56 -10.42
N TYR A 73 -11.89 4.45 -11.74
CA TYR A 73 -11.07 3.47 -12.44
C TYR A 73 -10.21 4.16 -13.50
N ASP A 74 -8.98 3.68 -13.66
CA ASP A 74 -8.13 4.09 -14.78
C ASP A 74 -7.09 3.00 -15.08
N THR A 75 -6.27 3.20 -16.11
CA THR A 75 -5.08 2.40 -16.37
C THR A 75 -3.97 2.84 -15.41
N MET A 76 -3.42 1.89 -14.67
CA MET A 76 -2.26 2.11 -13.81
C MET A 76 -1.02 1.54 -14.47
N THR A 77 0.11 2.25 -14.40
CA THR A 77 1.43 1.69 -14.67
C THR A 77 2.19 1.53 -13.37
N TRP A 78 2.68 0.33 -13.10
CA TRP A 78 3.42 0.01 -11.88
C TRP A 78 4.62 -0.88 -12.20
N ALA A 79 5.83 -0.43 -11.87
CA ALA A 79 7.07 -1.14 -12.20
C ALA A 79 7.21 -1.51 -13.69
N GLY A 80 6.68 -0.67 -14.59
CA GLY A 80 6.68 -0.91 -16.03
C GLY A 80 5.60 -1.87 -16.54
N LEU A 81 4.73 -2.38 -15.67
CA LEU A 81 3.58 -3.22 -16.02
C LEU A 81 2.31 -2.36 -16.08
N GLU A 82 1.50 -2.56 -17.11
CA GLU A 82 0.20 -1.91 -17.25
C GLU A 82 -0.89 -2.77 -16.58
N VAL A 83 -1.68 -2.13 -15.72
CA VAL A 83 -2.82 -2.71 -15.02
C VAL A 83 -4.07 -1.92 -15.46
N PRO A 84 -4.77 -2.38 -16.50
CA PRO A 84 -5.94 -1.69 -17.01
C PRO A 84 -7.11 -1.80 -16.02
N HIS A 85 -7.97 -0.78 -16.00
CA HIS A 85 -9.19 -0.76 -15.18
C HIS A 85 -8.90 -1.05 -13.68
N GLN A 86 -7.84 -0.42 -13.16
CA GLN A 86 -7.49 -0.46 -11.74
C GLN A 86 -8.41 0.48 -10.97
N ALA A 87 -9.06 -0.04 -9.92
CA ALA A 87 -9.83 0.76 -9.00
C ALA A 87 -8.92 1.57 -8.06
N PHE A 88 -9.26 2.83 -7.81
CA PHE A 88 -8.62 3.66 -6.80
C PHE A 88 -9.63 4.70 -6.26
N ALA A 89 -9.28 5.40 -5.19
CA ALA A 89 -10.03 6.59 -4.76
C ALA A 89 -9.33 7.87 -5.22
N GLU A 90 -10.07 8.76 -5.87
CA GLU A 90 -9.71 10.16 -6.02
C GLU A 90 -10.05 10.87 -4.71
N ILE A 91 -9.02 11.31 -3.99
CA ILE A 91 -9.21 11.98 -2.71
C ILE A 91 -9.58 13.44 -2.91
N GLU A 92 -10.66 13.85 -2.25
CA GLU A 92 -11.22 15.21 -2.26
C GLU A 92 -10.81 16.00 -1.00
N GLY A 93 -10.44 15.29 0.07
CA GLY A 93 -9.86 15.91 1.27
C GLY A 93 -9.25 14.88 2.23
N MET A 94 -8.21 15.31 2.93
CA MET A 94 -7.33 14.48 3.76
C MET A 94 -7.30 14.89 5.24
N GLY A 95 -8.05 15.94 5.63
CA GLY A 95 -8.04 16.41 7.02
C GLY A 95 -6.63 16.79 7.50
N ASP A 96 -6.23 16.32 8.69
CA ASP A 96 -4.89 16.49 9.26
C ASP A 96 -3.93 15.34 8.87
N PHE A 97 -4.30 14.49 7.90
CA PHE A 97 -3.49 13.33 7.48
C PHE A 97 -2.05 13.76 7.18
N TYR A 98 -1.12 13.30 8.00
CA TYR A 98 0.26 13.72 7.89
C TYR A 98 0.98 12.82 6.90
N VAL A 99 1.12 13.29 5.66
CA VAL A 99 1.96 12.62 4.69
C VAL A 99 3.43 12.91 5.03
N CYS A 100 4.13 11.92 5.59
CA CYS A 100 5.53 11.98 6.03
C CYS A 100 6.53 12.15 4.86
N GLY A 101 6.41 13.20 4.05
CA GLY A 101 7.31 13.42 2.91
C GLY A 101 6.71 14.13 1.70
N GLY A 102 5.38 14.29 1.66
CA GLY A 102 4.69 14.88 0.52
C GLY A 102 4.32 13.85 -0.56
N GLU A 103 4.12 12.59 -0.17
CA GLU A 103 3.59 11.54 -1.05
C GLU A 103 2.16 11.86 -1.54
N ASP A 104 1.89 11.57 -2.79
CA ASP A 104 0.64 11.91 -3.47
C ASP A 104 -0.48 10.91 -3.20
N GLY A 105 -0.17 9.81 -2.53
CA GLY A 105 -1.12 8.72 -2.30
C GLY A 105 -0.57 7.56 -1.48
N LEU A 106 -1.42 6.54 -1.38
CA LEU A 106 -1.10 5.28 -0.72
C LEU A 106 -1.63 4.12 -1.56
N LEU A 107 -0.81 3.11 -1.75
CA LEU A 107 -1.13 1.86 -2.41
C LEU A 107 -1.10 0.72 -1.39
N GLY A 108 -2.30 0.28 -0.99
CA GLY A 108 -2.47 -0.86 -0.10
C GLY A 108 -2.08 -2.19 -0.72
N LEU A 109 -1.30 -2.97 0.01
CA LEU A 109 -0.77 -4.28 -0.35
C LEU A 109 -1.30 -5.41 0.54
N ALA A 110 -2.17 -5.12 1.51
CA ALA A 110 -2.91 -6.13 2.26
C ALA A 110 -3.96 -6.82 1.38
N PHE A 111 -4.68 -7.79 1.97
CA PHE A 111 -5.68 -8.55 1.23
C PHE A 111 -6.93 -7.70 0.92
N GLY A 112 -7.51 -7.87 -0.27
CA GLY A 112 -8.68 -7.10 -0.71
C GLY A 112 -9.93 -7.22 0.17
N SER A 113 -9.97 -8.17 1.12
CA SER A 113 -11.03 -8.24 2.14
C SER A 113 -11.10 -7.00 3.03
N LEU A 114 -9.98 -6.31 3.25
CA LEU A 114 -9.90 -5.06 4.00
C LEU A 114 -10.34 -3.84 3.19
N SER A 115 -10.34 -3.92 1.87
CA SER A 115 -10.59 -2.76 1.01
C SER A 115 -12.00 -2.18 1.21
N HIS A 116 -12.08 -0.87 1.37
CA HIS A 116 -13.31 -0.07 1.39
C HIS A 116 -13.82 0.22 -0.02
N LEU A 117 -12.93 0.24 -1.03
CA LEU A 117 -13.29 0.36 -2.44
C LEU A 117 -14.20 -0.79 -2.91
N LYS A 118 -14.10 -1.98 -2.30
CA LYS A 118 -14.84 -3.20 -2.71
C LYS A 118 -14.60 -3.54 -4.19
N ALA A 119 -13.34 -3.43 -4.60
CA ALA A 119 -12.83 -3.78 -5.92
C ALA A 119 -11.48 -4.51 -5.74
N ALA A 120 -10.96 -5.11 -6.81
CA ALA A 120 -9.67 -5.79 -6.74
C ALA A 120 -8.52 -4.79 -6.49
N THR A 121 -7.58 -5.15 -5.62
CA THR A 121 -6.42 -4.32 -5.29
C THR A 121 -5.41 -4.30 -6.45
N PRO A 122 -4.48 -3.32 -6.50
CA PRO A 122 -3.39 -3.34 -7.47
C PRO A 122 -2.58 -4.64 -7.45
N LEU A 123 -2.31 -5.19 -6.26
CA LEU A 123 -1.61 -6.46 -6.12
C LEU A 123 -2.40 -7.64 -6.71
N GLU A 124 -3.73 -7.67 -6.52
CA GLU A 124 -4.60 -8.71 -7.08
C GLU A 124 -4.67 -8.64 -8.62
N ASN A 125 -4.74 -7.43 -9.17
CA ASN A 125 -4.85 -7.22 -10.62
C ASN A 125 -3.52 -7.42 -11.35
N ILE A 126 -2.38 -7.12 -10.72
CA ILE A 126 -1.06 -7.33 -11.34
C ILE A 126 -0.58 -8.77 -11.24
N LEU A 127 -1.10 -9.55 -10.27
CA LEU A 127 -0.68 -10.92 -9.98
C LEU A 127 -0.55 -11.83 -11.22
N PRO A 128 -1.48 -11.82 -12.19
CA PRO A 128 -1.39 -12.68 -13.38
C PRO A 128 -0.21 -12.35 -14.31
N GLN A 129 0.42 -11.18 -14.13
CA GLN A 129 1.55 -10.71 -14.95
C GLN A 129 2.90 -11.00 -14.29
N LEU A 130 2.92 -11.46 -13.03
CA LEU A 130 4.15 -11.68 -12.28
C LEU A 130 4.72 -13.09 -12.54
N ASP A 131 6.06 -13.18 -12.60
CA ASP A 131 6.77 -14.47 -12.75
C ASP A 131 6.49 -15.42 -11.57
N ALA A 132 6.34 -14.87 -10.37
CA ALA A 132 5.94 -15.58 -9.16
C ALA A 132 4.94 -14.75 -8.34
N PRO A 133 4.03 -15.40 -7.59
CA PRO A 133 3.02 -14.69 -6.79
C PRO A 133 3.60 -14.15 -5.48
N ILE A 134 4.69 -13.40 -5.55
CA ILE A 134 5.42 -12.82 -4.42
C ILE A 134 5.84 -11.39 -4.74
N PHE A 135 5.96 -10.58 -3.69
CA PHE A 135 6.67 -9.30 -3.70
C PHE A 135 7.62 -9.27 -2.51
N ALA A 136 8.63 -8.41 -2.56
CA ALA A 136 9.60 -8.29 -1.49
C ALA A 136 10.06 -6.85 -1.31
N PHE A 137 10.27 -6.47 -0.05
CA PHE A 137 10.85 -5.19 0.32
C PHE A 137 12.28 -5.38 0.81
N HIS A 138 13.18 -4.54 0.33
CA HIS A 138 14.45 -4.25 0.97
C HIS A 138 14.41 -2.81 1.47
N VAL A 139 14.43 -2.68 2.80
CA VAL A 139 14.45 -1.40 3.50
C VAL A 139 15.86 -1.19 4.05
N PRO A 140 16.61 -0.18 3.56
CA PRO A 140 17.99 0.04 3.97
C PRO A 140 18.07 0.51 5.43
N ASN A 141 19.19 0.19 6.08
CA ASN A 141 19.43 0.47 7.51
C ASN A 141 20.31 1.73 7.71
N GLY A 142 20.39 2.61 6.71
CA GLY A 142 21.27 3.79 6.63
C GLY A 142 20.48 5.08 6.34
N GLY A 143 21.12 6.25 6.52
CA GLY A 143 20.50 7.58 6.37
C GLY A 143 19.96 7.87 4.97
N ASP A 144 19.38 9.07 4.80
CA ASP A 144 18.54 9.54 3.68
C ASP A 144 19.02 9.26 2.24
N ASP A 145 20.26 8.82 2.03
CA ASP A 145 20.88 8.60 0.71
C ASP A 145 20.77 7.17 0.15
N ASP A 146 20.40 6.16 0.96
CA ASP A 146 20.23 4.78 0.47
C ASP A 146 18.78 4.52 0.02
N ALA A 147 18.58 4.28 -1.27
CA ALA A 147 17.26 3.94 -1.82
C ALA A 147 16.82 2.52 -1.42
N GLY A 148 15.57 2.40 -0.97
CA GLY A 148 14.90 1.10 -0.79
C GLY A 148 14.52 0.46 -2.12
N GLU A 149 14.03 -0.77 -2.05
CA GLU A 149 13.57 -1.51 -3.22
C GLU A 149 12.30 -2.31 -2.90
N LEU A 150 11.32 -2.21 -3.79
CA LEU A 150 10.17 -3.11 -3.88
C LEU A 150 10.31 -3.93 -5.16
N THR A 151 10.43 -5.25 -5.01
CA THR A 151 10.42 -6.19 -6.14
C THR A 151 9.04 -6.82 -6.26
N LEU A 152 8.50 -6.85 -7.48
CA LEU A 152 7.27 -7.59 -7.82
C LEU A 152 7.64 -8.82 -8.66
N GLY A 153 7.08 -9.99 -8.33
CA GLY A 153 7.32 -11.22 -9.08
C GLY A 153 8.57 -11.99 -8.68
N GLY A 154 9.26 -11.60 -7.62
CA GLY A 154 10.53 -12.21 -7.24
C GLY A 154 11.13 -11.65 -5.96
N VAL A 155 12.40 -11.98 -5.74
CA VAL A 155 13.27 -11.41 -4.72
C VAL A 155 14.61 -11.06 -5.37
N ASP A 156 15.22 -9.93 -5.02
CA ASP A 156 16.59 -9.64 -5.45
C ASP A 156 17.60 -10.33 -4.52
N PRO A 157 18.34 -11.37 -5.00
CA PRO A 157 19.33 -12.07 -4.18
C PRO A 157 20.51 -11.18 -3.76
N ALA A 158 20.72 -10.01 -4.38
CA ALA A 158 21.75 -9.07 -3.96
C ALA A 158 21.38 -8.32 -2.65
N LYS A 159 20.11 -8.33 -2.24
CA LYS A 159 19.59 -7.58 -1.08
C LYS A 159 19.59 -8.36 0.23
N PHE A 160 19.93 -9.64 0.22
CA PHE A 160 19.99 -10.46 1.44
C PHE A 160 21.16 -11.43 1.42
N ARG A 161 21.46 -12.03 2.57
CA ARG A 161 22.50 -13.05 2.73
C ARG A 161 21.89 -14.32 3.30
N GLY A 162 22.39 -15.47 2.85
CA GLY A 162 21.88 -16.76 3.28
C GLY A 162 20.54 -17.10 2.63
N ASN A 163 19.73 -17.87 3.34
CA ASN A 163 18.44 -18.34 2.84
C ASN A 163 17.29 -17.57 3.50
N LEU A 164 16.21 -17.38 2.76
CA LEU A 164 14.95 -16.88 3.32
C LEU A 164 14.30 -17.95 4.20
N THR A 165 13.84 -17.55 5.38
CA THR A 165 13.01 -18.38 6.25
C THR A 165 11.55 -18.02 5.99
N TRP A 166 10.77 -19.01 5.60
CA TRP A 166 9.33 -18.85 5.39
C TRP A 166 8.57 -19.15 6.69
N VAL A 167 7.64 -18.27 7.04
CA VAL A 167 6.74 -18.43 8.17
C VAL A 167 5.31 -18.44 7.63
N ASP A 168 4.53 -19.43 8.03
CA ASP A 168 3.13 -19.52 7.63
C ASP A 168 2.34 -18.35 8.23
N LEU A 169 1.49 -17.73 7.40
CA LEU A 169 0.53 -16.74 7.88
C LEU A 169 -0.38 -17.37 8.93
N ALA A 170 -0.67 -16.60 9.96
CA ALA A 170 -1.51 -17.07 11.04
C ALA A 170 -2.97 -17.28 10.57
N PRO A 171 -3.75 -18.16 11.24
CA PRO A 171 -5.08 -18.53 10.76
C PRO A 171 -6.03 -17.32 10.61
N PRO A 172 -6.96 -17.30 9.64
CA PRO A 172 -7.93 -16.21 9.47
C PRO A 172 -8.64 -15.78 10.76
N HIS A 173 -8.80 -14.47 10.99
CA HIS A 173 -9.50 -13.94 12.16
C HIS A 173 -11.02 -14.17 12.07
N HIS A 174 -11.63 -13.75 10.95
CA HIS A 174 -13.08 -13.75 10.79
C HIS A 174 -13.52 -14.31 9.44
N ARG A 175 -14.61 -15.09 9.44
CA ARG A 175 -15.28 -15.59 8.22
C ARG A 175 -14.36 -16.36 7.26
N ASN A 176 -13.28 -16.98 7.75
CA ASN A 176 -12.24 -17.65 6.95
C ASN A 176 -11.61 -16.74 5.87
N ARG A 177 -11.53 -15.42 6.11
CA ARG A 177 -10.84 -14.48 5.22
C ARG A 177 -9.51 -14.03 5.82
N ARG A 178 -8.48 -13.97 4.98
CA ARG A 178 -7.21 -13.34 5.33
C ARG A 178 -7.35 -11.85 5.10
N ASP A 179 -6.94 -11.07 6.07
CA ASP A 179 -7.07 -9.62 6.07
C ASP A 179 -5.68 -8.96 6.02
N TYR A 180 -4.75 -9.40 6.88
CA TYR A 180 -3.42 -8.84 7.03
C TYR A 180 -2.30 -9.85 6.70
N TRP A 181 -1.09 -9.34 6.49
CA TRP A 181 0.15 -10.11 6.45
C TRP A 181 0.63 -10.41 7.88
N ASP A 182 -0.09 -11.26 8.59
CA ASP A 182 0.16 -11.51 10.01
C ASP A 182 0.65 -12.92 10.31
N VAL A 183 1.56 -13.01 11.28
CA VAL A 183 2.27 -14.25 11.64
C VAL A 183 2.12 -14.54 13.14
N PRO A 184 2.20 -15.82 13.56
CA PRO A 184 2.25 -16.16 14.97
C PRO A 184 3.50 -15.54 15.62
N LEU A 185 3.33 -14.87 16.76
CA LEU A 185 4.45 -14.30 17.51
C LEU A 185 4.89 -15.27 18.61
N GLU A 186 5.98 -15.98 18.37
CA GLU A 186 6.45 -17.05 19.29
C GLU A 186 7.16 -16.50 20.53
N GLY A 187 7.84 -15.36 20.43
CA GLY A 187 8.55 -14.77 21.57
C GLY A 187 9.04 -13.36 21.30
N VAL A 188 9.10 -12.56 22.37
CA VAL A 188 9.71 -11.23 22.38
C VAL A 188 10.60 -11.14 23.61
N THR A 189 11.80 -10.58 23.45
CA THR A 189 12.74 -10.38 24.55
C THR A 189 13.16 -8.92 24.64
N PHE A 190 13.21 -8.38 25.86
CA PHE A 190 13.82 -7.09 26.15
C PHE A 190 15.09 -7.31 26.99
N GLY A 191 16.25 -7.33 26.31
CA GLY A 191 17.47 -7.86 26.90
C GLY A 191 17.28 -9.34 27.28
N ASP A 192 17.54 -9.69 28.54
CA ASP A 192 17.35 -11.05 29.05
C ASP A 192 15.90 -11.34 29.51
N LEU A 193 15.00 -10.34 29.50
CA LEU A 193 13.61 -10.51 29.92
C LEU A 193 12.78 -11.07 28.77
N ALA A 194 12.28 -12.31 28.91
CA ALA A 194 11.24 -12.83 28.03
C ALA A 194 9.88 -12.20 28.37
N LEU A 195 9.21 -11.64 27.37
CA LEU A 195 7.87 -11.08 27.47
C LEU A 195 6.82 -12.15 27.13
N PRO A 196 5.63 -12.11 27.75
CA PRO A 196 4.56 -13.05 27.43
C PRO A 196 4.00 -12.79 26.03
N THR A 197 3.91 -13.85 25.22
CA THR A 197 3.41 -13.83 23.82
C THR A 197 2.29 -14.83 23.59
N ASP A 198 1.63 -15.30 24.66
CA ASP A 198 0.61 -16.33 24.59
C ASP A 198 -0.53 -15.94 23.62
N ARG A 199 -0.63 -16.65 22.50
CA ARG A 199 -1.61 -16.41 21.42
C ARG A 199 -1.47 -15.03 20.74
N SER A 200 -0.30 -14.41 20.82
CA SER A 200 0.01 -13.17 20.12
C SER A 200 0.30 -13.40 18.63
N ARG A 201 0.05 -12.36 17.83
CA ARG A 201 0.35 -12.29 16.40
C ARG A 201 1.01 -10.95 16.11
N ALA A 202 1.80 -10.89 15.06
CA ALA A 202 2.42 -9.66 14.59
C ALA A 202 2.01 -9.43 13.13
N VAL A 203 1.65 -8.19 12.79
CA VAL A 203 1.39 -7.77 11.41
C VAL A 203 2.70 -7.23 10.83
N VAL A 204 3.03 -7.66 9.62
CA VAL A 204 4.13 -7.08 8.85
C VAL A 204 3.56 -5.89 8.08
N ASP A 205 3.84 -4.69 8.57
CA ASP A 205 3.26 -3.43 8.09
C ASP A 205 4.38 -2.47 7.64
N THR A 206 4.46 -2.22 6.33
CA THR A 206 5.41 -1.28 5.71
C THR A 206 4.94 0.18 5.76
N GLY A 207 3.65 0.43 6.03
CA GLY A 207 3.09 1.77 6.19
C GLY A 207 3.33 2.36 7.59
N THR A 208 3.55 1.52 8.59
CA THR A 208 3.85 1.96 9.97
C THR A 208 5.35 2.21 10.18
N THR A 209 5.70 3.36 10.75
CA THR A 209 7.11 3.77 10.98
C THR A 209 7.78 3.07 12.18
N LEU A 210 7.01 2.73 13.22
CA LEU A 210 7.50 2.20 14.49
C LEU A 210 7.09 0.75 14.72
N ILE A 211 7.80 0.05 15.59
CA ILE A 211 7.32 -1.21 16.16
C ILE A 211 6.34 -0.87 17.29
N VAL A 212 5.10 -1.34 17.18
CA VAL A 212 4.00 -1.09 18.12
C VAL A 212 3.59 -2.37 18.84
#